data_AF-A0A7S2L7E6-F1
#
_entry.id   AF-A0A7S2L7E6-F1
#
_cell.length_a   1.000
_cell.length_b   1.000
_cell.length_c   1.000
_cell.angle_alpha   90.00
_cell.angle_beta   90.00
_cell.angle_gamma   90.00
#
_symmetry.space_group_name_H-M   'P 1'
#
loop_
_entity.id
_entity.type
_entity.pdbx_description
1 polymer ?
#
loop_
_entity_poly.entity_id
_entity_poly.type
_entity_poly.pdbx_seq_one_letter_code
_entity_poly.pdbx_strand_id
1 'polypeptide(L)'
;DEGANIAGGLSQMDFCSSYSTIFRFEAKSKEDEAKSKEEDTKEEDIVVLDCTNPKIDDSWVELRDEVYGASSRCIDDSYGIRPMCLNVICGETGRDAGKVILETESGKQGRCEYTGQVLRLPGGSDVICPSFAQICPESVCPGLCSGRGECDYTQSPPRCSCFDREDTSPHCNGTSVYEYPPTISPSPTISPEPTFSPMRAEPAFAVKGRSPGSDRGNNIYLQFACALSVAFAFLA
;
A
#
# COMPACT_ATOMS: atom_id res chain seq x y z
N ASP A 1 -15.79 -28.34 -8.30
CA ASP A 1 -14.35 -28.40 -7.95
C ASP A 1 -13.44 -27.68 -8.94
N GLU A 2 -13.69 -26.40 -9.23
CA GLU A 2 -12.83 -25.62 -10.15
C GLU A 2 -11.79 -24.75 -9.41
N GLY A 3 -11.75 -24.77 -8.07
CA GLY A 3 -10.84 -23.95 -7.27
C GLY A 3 -9.47 -24.57 -6.96
N ALA A 4 -9.20 -25.81 -7.38
CA ALA A 4 -8.01 -26.55 -6.95
C ALA A 4 -6.70 -26.14 -7.67
N ASN A 5 -6.78 -25.27 -8.70
CA ASN A 5 -5.63 -24.94 -9.56
C ASN A 5 -5.21 -23.46 -9.49
N ILE A 6 -5.70 -22.69 -8.52
CA ILE A 6 -5.33 -21.27 -8.37
C ILE A 6 -4.26 -21.15 -7.29
N ALA A 7 -3.05 -20.75 -7.68
CA ALA A 7 -1.94 -20.47 -6.77
C ALA A 7 -1.17 -19.23 -7.26
N GLY A 8 -0.47 -18.54 -6.35
CA GLY A 8 0.38 -17.40 -6.67
C GLY A 8 1.56 -17.79 -7.56
N GLY A 9 2.08 -16.86 -8.35
CA GLY A 9 3.13 -17.15 -9.35
C GLY A 9 4.55 -17.30 -8.80
N LEU A 10 4.79 -17.01 -7.51
CA LEU A 10 6.12 -16.96 -6.91
C LEU A 10 6.33 -18.13 -5.93
N SER A 11 7.26 -19.02 -6.27
CA SER A 11 7.63 -20.16 -5.41
C SER A 11 8.27 -19.72 -4.08
N GLN A 12 8.91 -18.55 -4.05
CA GLN A 12 9.50 -17.96 -2.84
C GLN A 12 8.44 -17.55 -1.79
N MET A 13 7.17 -17.44 -2.19
CA MET A 13 6.04 -17.16 -1.31
C MET A 13 5.15 -18.39 -1.10
N ASP A 14 5.68 -19.60 -1.31
CA ASP A 14 4.92 -20.86 -1.23
C ASP A 14 3.64 -20.85 -2.08
N PHE A 15 3.67 -20.12 -3.21
CA PHE A 15 2.52 -19.90 -4.08
C PHE A 15 1.30 -19.27 -3.36
N CYS A 16 1.51 -18.54 -2.25
CA CYS A 16 0.49 -17.69 -1.68
C CYS A 16 0.14 -16.57 -2.66
N SER A 17 -1.16 -16.24 -2.78
CA SER A 17 -1.59 -15.10 -3.57
C SER A 17 -1.09 -13.81 -2.93
N SER A 18 -0.32 -13.03 -3.68
CA SER A 18 0.16 -11.70 -3.30
C SER A 18 -0.09 -10.70 -4.42
N TYR A 19 -0.16 -9.42 -4.08
CA TYR A 19 -0.15 -8.36 -5.08
C TYR A 19 1.24 -8.31 -5.72
N SER A 20 1.35 -8.79 -6.96
CA SER A 20 2.56 -8.64 -7.75
C SER A 20 2.59 -7.27 -8.41
N THR A 21 3.74 -6.59 -8.35
CA THR A 21 3.99 -5.33 -9.08
C THR A 21 4.11 -5.54 -10.60
N ILE A 22 4.17 -6.80 -11.04
CA ILE A 22 4.20 -7.17 -12.45
C ILE A 22 2.77 -7.10 -12.98
N PHE A 23 2.37 -5.93 -13.46
CA PHE A 23 1.21 -5.84 -14.32
C PHE A 23 1.62 -6.29 -15.71
N ARG A 24 1.11 -7.44 -16.18
CA ARG A 24 1.25 -7.81 -17.59
C ARG A 24 0.24 -7.02 -18.39
N PHE A 25 0.73 -6.02 -19.11
CA PHE A 25 -0.05 -5.33 -20.13
C PHE A 25 0.49 -5.77 -21.50
N GLU A 26 -0.41 -6.20 -22.38
CA GLU A 26 -0.08 -6.43 -23.79
C GLU A 26 0.10 -5.06 -24.47
N ALA A 27 1.30 -4.49 -24.37
CA ALA A 27 1.63 -3.23 -25.01
C ALA A 27 1.83 -3.46 -26.51
N LYS A 28 0.86 -3.06 -27.33
CA LYS A 28 1.08 -2.91 -28.78
C LYS A 28 1.94 -1.67 -29.00
N SER A 29 3.24 -1.83 -29.16
CA SER A 29 4.12 -0.71 -29.48
C SER A 29 3.68 -0.06 -30.81
N LYS A 30 3.64 1.28 -30.88
CA LYS A 30 3.26 2.00 -32.11
C LYS A 30 4.31 1.87 -33.22
N GLU A 31 5.51 1.41 -32.89
CA GLU A 31 6.60 1.22 -33.86
C GLU A 31 6.45 -0.07 -34.69
N ASP A 32 5.53 -0.94 -34.27
CA ASP A 32 5.34 -2.25 -34.88
C ASP A 32 4.43 -2.28 -36.11
N GLU A 33 3.72 -1.19 -36.43
CA GLU A 33 2.92 -1.11 -37.66
C GLU A 33 3.78 -0.88 -38.92
N ALA A 34 5.07 -0.52 -38.79
CA ALA A 34 5.92 -0.21 -39.94
C ALA A 34 6.85 -1.36 -40.40
N LYS A 35 6.94 -2.47 -39.65
CA LYS A 35 7.87 -3.59 -39.92
C LYS A 35 7.21 -4.97 -39.81
N SER A 36 6.04 -5.16 -40.41
CA SER A 36 5.45 -6.49 -40.57
C SER A 36 6.09 -7.24 -41.76
N LYS A 37 7.37 -7.63 -41.67
CA LYS A 37 7.96 -8.64 -42.57
C LYS A 37 9.34 -9.14 -42.14
N GLU A 38 9.51 -9.51 -40.88
CA GLU A 38 10.46 -10.59 -40.58
C GLU A 38 10.02 -11.29 -39.29
N GLU A 39 9.81 -12.60 -39.44
CA GLU A 39 9.21 -13.54 -38.51
C GLU A 39 10.35 -14.21 -37.74
N ASP A 40 10.45 -13.92 -36.44
CA ASP A 40 10.62 -14.89 -35.35
C ASP A 40 11.11 -14.18 -34.07
N THR A 41 10.42 -14.45 -32.97
CA THR A 41 10.72 -13.97 -31.59
C THR A 41 10.52 -12.47 -31.33
N LYS A 42 9.26 -12.01 -31.36
CA LYS A 42 8.88 -10.80 -30.61
C LYS A 42 8.73 -11.19 -29.14
N GLU A 43 9.71 -10.83 -28.33
CA GLU A 43 9.58 -10.82 -26.89
C GLU A 43 8.48 -9.80 -26.55
N GLU A 44 7.39 -10.25 -25.93
CA GLU A 44 6.38 -9.34 -25.40
C GLU A 44 7.05 -8.51 -24.31
N ASP A 45 7.26 -7.23 -24.56
CA ASP A 45 7.85 -6.31 -23.57
C ASP A 45 6.88 -6.15 -22.40
N ILE A 46 7.10 -6.97 -21.35
CA ILE A 46 6.38 -6.85 -20.08
C ILE A 46 6.87 -5.57 -19.39
N VAL A 47 6.06 -4.52 -19.43
CA VAL A 47 6.35 -3.27 -18.73
C VAL A 47 5.97 -3.40 -17.26
N VAL A 48 6.97 -3.38 -16.38
CA VAL A 48 6.78 -3.37 -14.93
C VAL A 48 6.46 -1.95 -14.48
N LEU A 49 5.38 -1.76 -13.70
CA LEU A 49 5.06 -0.46 -13.12
C LEU A 49 6.08 -0.13 -12.03
N ASP A 50 6.94 0.84 -12.32
CA ASP A 50 7.93 1.37 -11.40
C ASP A 50 7.72 2.88 -11.24
N CYS A 51 7.10 3.28 -10.12
CA CYS A 51 6.86 4.69 -9.83
C CYS A 51 8.16 5.51 -9.75
N THR A 52 9.32 4.87 -9.60
CA THR A 52 10.61 5.57 -9.54
C THR A 52 11.20 5.90 -10.90
N ASN A 53 10.68 5.28 -11.97
CA ASN A 53 11.18 5.45 -13.32
C ASN A 53 10.38 6.51 -14.09
N PRO A 54 10.95 7.71 -14.32
CA PRO A 54 10.25 8.79 -15.03
C PRO A 54 10.02 8.49 -16.52
N LYS A 55 10.64 7.45 -17.09
CA LYS A 55 10.47 7.09 -18.50
C LYS A 55 9.18 6.30 -18.79
N ILE A 56 8.45 5.88 -17.76
CA ILE A 56 7.18 5.16 -17.89
C ILE A 56 6.02 6.12 -18.24
N ASP A 57 6.22 7.42 -17.99
CA ASP A 57 5.22 8.49 -18.19
C ASP A 57 4.62 8.51 -19.61
N ASP A 58 5.41 8.14 -20.63
CA ASP A 58 4.96 8.10 -22.02
C ASP A 58 4.10 6.87 -22.39
N SER A 59 3.83 5.95 -21.45
CA SER A 59 3.22 4.65 -21.72
C SER A 59 1.77 4.49 -21.20
N TRP A 60 0.82 4.68 -22.11
CA TRP A 60 -0.55 4.11 -22.23
C TRP A 60 -1.57 4.15 -21.07
N VAL A 61 -1.20 4.38 -19.80
CA VAL A 61 -2.16 4.45 -18.69
C VAL A 61 -1.74 5.54 -17.70
N GLU A 62 -1.74 6.79 -18.12
CA GLU A 62 -1.60 7.92 -17.20
C GLU A 62 -2.97 8.15 -16.51
N LEU A 63 -3.05 7.84 -15.21
CA LEU A 63 -4.18 8.31 -14.41
C LEU A 63 -3.93 9.78 -14.07
N ARG A 64 -5.00 10.57 -14.01
CA ARG A 64 -4.89 11.98 -13.60
C ARG A 64 -4.22 12.06 -12.23
N ASP A 65 -3.33 13.04 -12.07
CA ASP A 65 -2.54 13.35 -10.87
C ASP A 65 -1.29 12.49 -10.63
N GLU A 66 -0.94 11.53 -11.50
CA GLU A 66 0.26 10.71 -11.30
C GLU A 66 1.58 11.47 -11.46
N VAL A 67 2.58 11.06 -10.68
CA VAL A 67 3.94 11.61 -10.71
C VAL A 67 4.92 10.47 -10.60
N TYR A 68 5.87 10.42 -11.53
CA TYR A 68 6.96 9.45 -11.52
C TYR A 68 8.29 10.10 -11.12
N GLY A 69 9.09 9.41 -10.31
CA GLY A 69 10.39 9.88 -9.86
C GLY A 69 10.89 9.19 -8.61
N ALA A 70 12.15 9.47 -8.23
CA ALA A 70 12.82 8.77 -7.11
C ALA A 70 12.06 8.81 -5.77
N SER A 71 11.28 9.88 -5.54
CA SER A 71 10.47 10.08 -4.34
C SER A 71 9.02 9.60 -4.50
N SER A 72 8.63 9.16 -5.70
CA SER A 72 7.29 8.65 -5.95
C SER A 72 7.11 7.24 -5.44
N ARG A 73 5.91 6.93 -4.98
CA ARG A 73 5.53 5.63 -4.41
C ARG A 73 4.15 5.21 -4.89
N CYS A 74 3.86 3.92 -4.80
CA CYS A 74 2.54 3.36 -5.07
C CYS A 74 1.58 3.71 -3.94
N ILE A 75 0.47 4.37 -4.26
CA ILE A 75 -0.59 4.73 -3.34
C ILE A 75 -1.87 4.05 -3.79
N ASP A 76 -2.60 3.42 -2.86
CA ASP A 76 -3.82 2.69 -3.20
C ASP A 76 -4.93 3.66 -3.65
N ASP A 77 -5.54 3.35 -4.78
CA ASP A 77 -6.77 4.01 -5.24
C ASP A 77 -7.98 3.45 -4.47
N SER A 78 -8.89 4.32 -4.06
CA SER A 78 -10.06 3.92 -3.28
C SER A 78 -11.08 3.08 -4.07
N TYR A 79 -11.07 3.18 -5.41
CA TYR A 79 -11.91 2.37 -6.28
C TYR A 79 -11.27 1.03 -6.64
N GLY A 80 -10.00 0.82 -6.28
CA GLY A 80 -9.29 -0.44 -6.43
C GLY A 80 -8.98 -0.82 -7.88
N ILE A 81 -8.97 0.14 -8.82
CA ILE A 81 -8.65 -0.16 -10.23
C ILE A 81 -7.17 -0.52 -10.37
N ARG A 82 -6.28 0.32 -9.83
CA ARG A 82 -4.84 0.09 -9.67
C ARG A 82 -4.25 1.13 -8.71
N PRO A 83 -3.11 0.86 -8.07
CA PRO A 83 -2.40 1.90 -7.34
C PRO A 83 -1.95 3.02 -8.28
N MET A 84 -1.86 4.23 -7.75
CA MET A 84 -1.36 5.43 -8.41
C MET A 84 0.08 5.72 -7.99
N CYS A 85 0.90 6.21 -8.91
CA CYS A 85 2.22 6.75 -8.58
C CYS A 85 2.09 8.21 -8.15
N LEU A 86 2.43 8.54 -6.91
CA LEU A 86 2.40 9.93 -6.41
C LEU A 86 3.73 10.28 -5.76
N ASN A 87 4.14 11.54 -5.88
CA ASN A 87 5.31 12.04 -5.17
C ASN A 87 4.99 12.13 -3.66
N VAL A 88 5.87 11.57 -2.83
CA VAL A 88 5.65 11.49 -1.39
C VAL A 88 6.63 12.42 -0.66
N ILE A 89 6.08 13.29 0.17
CA ILE A 89 6.82 14.17 1.07
C ILE A 89 6.54 13.70 2.51
N CYS A 90 7.59 13.31 3.20
CA CYS A 90 7.54 12.85 4.58
C CYS A 90 7.65 14.04 5.53
N GLY A 91 6.60 14.32 6.30
CA GLY A 91 6.65 15.35 7.33
C GLY A 91 7.47 14.87 8.53
N GLU A 92 8.73 15.28 8.60
CA GLU A 92 9.62 14.87 9.71
C GLU A 92 9.49 15.78 10.93
N THR A 93 9.16 17.07 10.73
CA THR A 93 9.19 18.08 11.79
C THR A 93 7.96 18.99 11.80
N GLY A 94 7.79 19.74 12.89
CA GLY A 94 6.77 20.77 13.01
C GLY A 94 5.34 20.21 13.07
N ARG A 95 4.40 20.90 12.40
CA ARG A 95 2.98 20.52 12.41
C ARG A 95 2.69 19.26 11.58
N ASP A 96 3.61 18.88 10.71
CA ASP A 96 3.49 17.75 9.79
C ASP A 96 4.26 16.53 10.25
N ALA A 97 4.91 16.59 11.43
CA ALA A 97 5.63 15.47 12.00
C ALA A 97 4.76 14.19 12.03
N GLY A 98 5.25 13.14 11.38
CA GLY A 98 4.58 11.84 11.27
C GLY A 98 3.46 11.79 10.23
N LYS A 99 3.35 12.78 9.34
CA LYS A 99 2.31 12.84 8.29
C LYS A 99 2.89 12.64 6.90
N VAL A 100 2.05 12.09 6.04
CA VAL A 100 2.35 11.87 4.61
C VAL A 100 1.70 13.00 3.82
N ILE A 101 2.48 13.68 2.99
CA ILE A 101 1.99 14.68 2.06
C ILE A 101 2.18 14.10 0.66
N LEU A 102 1.09 14.04 -0.10
CA LEU A 102 1.05 13.53 -1.47
C LEU A 102 1.02 14.71 -2.43
N GLU A 103 1.96 14.75 -3.38
CA GLU A 103 2.04 15.79 -4.40
C GLU A 103 1.67 15.23 -5.77
N THR A 104 0.81 15.95 -6.48
CA THR A 104 0.34 15.60 -7.83
C THR A 104 1.15 16.30 -8.91
N GLU A 105 1.00 15.88 -10.16
CA GLU A 105 1.69 16.45 -11.33
C GLU A 105 1.53 17.98 -11.42
N SER A 106 0.36 18.47 -11.02
CA SER A 106 0.05 19.91 -10.99
C SER A 106 0.81 20.71 -9.91
N GLY A 107 1.67 20.05 -9.12
CA GLY A 107 2.37 20.62 -7.98
C GLY A 107 1.47 20.89 -6.78
N LYS A 108 0.22 20.40 -6.81
CA LYS A 108 -0.72 20.55 -5.70
C LYS A 108 -0.54 19.41 -4.71
N GLN A 109 -0.71 19.74 -3.44
CA GLN A 109 -0.43 18.82 -2.34
C GLN A 109 -1.71 18.47 -1.58
N GLY A 110 -1.84 17.20 -1.24
CA GLY A 110 -2.85 16.66 -0.33
C GLY A 110 -2.18 16.09 0.91
N ARG A 111 -2.72 16.40 2.10
CA ARG A 111 -2.16 15.98 3.37
C ARG A 111 -2.98 14.83 3.97
N CYS A 112 -2.31 13.74 4.29
CA CYS A 112 -2.88 12.64 5.05
C CYS A 112 -2.86 12.96 6.55
N GLU A 113 -4.02 12.99 7.18
CA GLU A 113 -4.19 13.20 8.63
C GLU A 113 -4.04 11.90 9.41
N TYR A 114 -4.44 10.76 8.83
CA TYR A 114 -4.31 9.42 9.42
C TYR A 114 -4.26 8.32 8.35
N THR A 115 -3.69 7.17 8.71
CA THR A 115 -3.63 5.96 7.86
C THR A 115 -5.03 5.47 7.48
N GLY A 116 -5.27 5.16 6.22
CA GLY A 116 -6.55 4.67 5.71
C GLY A 116 -7.57 5.78 5.42
N GLN A 117 -7.23 7.05 5.63
CA GLN A 117 -8.06 8.17 5.20
C GLN A 117 -8.26 8.12 3.69
N VAL A 118 -9.51 8.28 3.22
CA VAL A 118 -9.77 8.55 1.80
C VAL A 118 -9.55 10.04 1.55
N LEU A 119 -8.50 10.36 0.79
CA LEU A 119 -8.12 11.71 0.45
C LEU A 119 -8.46 11.97 -1.02
N ARG A 120 -9.29 13.00 -1.26
CA ARG A 120 -9.57 13.45 -2.62
C ARG A 120 -8.47 14.37 -3.12
N LEU A 121 -7.80 13.96 -4.19
CA LEU A 121 -6.75 14.73 -4.85
C LEU A 121 -7.35 15.84 -5.72
N PRO A 122 -6.57 16.89 -6.03
CA PRO A 122 -7.04 18.04 -6.80
C PRO A 122 -7.54 17.75 -8.23
N GLY A 123 -7.01 16.73 -8.91
CA GLY A 123 -7.47 16.29 -10.23
C GLY A 123 -8.69 15.36 -10.16
N GLY A 124 -9.16 15.06 -8.95
CA GLY A 124 -10.39 14.32 -8.74
C GLY A 124 -10.20 12.79 -8.71
N SER A 125 -9.05 12.32 -8.28
CA SER A 125 -8.82 10.93 -7.88
C SER A 125 -8.98 10.79 -6.36
N ASP A 126 -9.49 9.65 -5.89
CA ASP A 126 -9.65 9.38 -4.45
C ASP A 126 -8.68 8.28 -4.04
N VAL A 127 -7.73 8.62 -3.18
CA VAL A 127 -6.67 7.69 -2.75
C VAL A 127 -6.79 7.35 -1.28
N ILE A 128 -6.30 6.17 -0.90
CA ILE A 128 -6.23 5.73 0.49
C ILE A 128 -4.86 6.11 1.03
N CYS A 129 -4.85 7.00 2.03
CA CYS A 129 -3.63 7.45 2.69
C CYS A 129 -2.86 6.27 3.30
N PRO A 130 -1.59 6.06 2.90
CA PRO A 130 -0.80 4.95 3.41
C PRO A 130 -0.37 5.21 4.86
N SER A 131 0.19 4.18 5.50
CA SER A 131 0.84 4.38 6.78
C SER A 131 2.17 5.13 6.59
N PHE A 132 2.48 6.05 7.51
CA PHE A 132 3.74 6.80 7.49
C PHE A 132 4.96 5.87 7.47
N ALA A 133 4.94 4.80 8.27
CA ALA A 133 6.04 3.83 8.34
C ALA A 133 6.25 3.03 7.05
N GLN A 134 5.18 2.76 6.30
CA GLN A 134 5.27 2.03 5.03
C GLN A 134 5.88 2.90 3.92
N ILE A 135 5.51 4.19 3.89
CA ILE A 135 5.86 5.07 2.78
C ILE A 135 7.15 5.87 3.03
N CYS A 136 7.46 6.13 4.31
CA CYS A 136 8.61 6.88 4.77
C CYS A 136 9.49 6.04 5.71
N PRO A 137 10.05 4.89 5.27
CA PRO A 137 10.82 4.00 6.13
C PRO A 137 12.08 4.67 6.71
N GLU A 138 12.68 5.61 5.98
CA GLU A 138 13.87 6.37 6.42
C GLU A 138 13.57 7.37 7.55
N SER A 139 12.31 7.79 7.68
CA SER A 139 11.87 8.68 8.75
C SER A 139 11.46 7.91 10.02
N VAL A 140 11.25 6.61 9.89
CA VAL A 140 11.26 5.68 11.04
C VAL A 140 12.73 5.36 11.32
N CYS A 141 13.08 5.13 12.59
CA CYS A 141 14.49 4.89 12.91
C CYS A 141 15.14 3.86 11.98
N PRO A 142 16.34 4.14 11.44
CA PRO A 142 16.95 3.33 10.40
C PRO A 142 16.99 1.85 10.82
N GLY A 143 16.21 0.99 10.17
CA GLY A 143 16.14 -0.45 10.47
C GLY A 143 15.68 -0.79 11.89
N LEU A 144 14.92 0.10 12.55
CA LEU A 144 14.53 -0.02 13.97
C LEU A 144 15.74 -0.31 14.89
N CYS A 145 16.90 0.26 14.54
CA CYS A 145 18.17 0.03 15.22
C CYS A 145 18.54 -1.46 15.34
N SER A 146 18.04 -2.31 14.42
CA SER A 146 18.15 -3.77 14.44
C SER A 146 17.68 -4.42 15.75
N GLY A 147 16.87 -3.73 16.57
CA GLY A 147 16.54 -4.14 17.93
C GLY A 147 17.72 -4.10 18.92
N ARG A 148 18.84 -3.46 18.53
CA ARG A 148 20.12 -3.39 19.26
C ARG A 148 20.47 -1.97 19.72
N GLY A 149 19.49 -1.07 19.71
CA GLY A 149 19.67 0.31 20.13
C GLY A 149 18.35 0.97 20.48
N GLU A 150 18.45 2.16 21.05
CA GLU A 150 17.33 3.04 21.28
C GLU A 150 17.25 4.05 20.14
N CYS A 151 16.04 4.25 19.61
CA CYS A 151 15.82 5.29 18.62
C CYS A 151 15.70 6.66 19.30
N ASP A 152 16.63 7.55 18.99
CA ASP A 152 16.53 8.95 19.37
C ASP A 152 15.68 9.73 18.35
N TYR A 153 14.39 9.84 18.67
CA TYR A 153 13.41 10.62 17.90
C TYR A 153 13.56 12.14 18.08
N THR A 154 14.49 12.62 18.91
CA THR A 154 14.75 14.07 19.04
C THR A 154 15.60 14.62 17.88
N GLN A 155 16.25 13.73 17.13
CA GLN A 155 17.02 14.06 15.93
C GLN A 155 16.14 13.92 14.67
N SER A 156 16.37 14.78 13.66
CA SER A 156 15.70 14.69 12.35
C SER A 156 16.75 14.57 11.25
N PRO A 157 16.86 13.40 10.57
CA PRO A 157 16.08 12.18 10.79
C PRO A 157 16.42 11.48 12.12
N PRO A 158 15.53 10.62 12.66
CA PRO A 158 15.79 9.86 13.87
C PRO A 158 17.06 9.03 13.76
N ARG A 159 17.84 8.96 14.85
CA ARG A 159 19.12 8.22 14.87
C ARG A 159 19.11 7.12 15.91
N CYS A 160 19.83 6.06 15.61
CA CYS A 160 20.01 4.96 16.54
C CYS A 160 21.15 5.24 17.53
N SER A 161 20.84 5.17 18.81
CA SER A 161 21.81 5.07 19.90
C SER A 161 22.02 3.59 20.24
N CYS A 162 23.10 3.01 19.73
CA CYS A 162 23.38 1.59 19.89
C CYS A 162 23.69 1.22 21.35
N PHE A 163 23.22 0.04 21.78
CA PHE A 163 23.52 -0.48 23.12
C PHE A 163 24.98 -0.86 23.27
N ASP A 164 25.59 -1.36 22.19
CA ASP A 164 27.03 -1.48 22.09
C ASP A 164 27.63 -0.12 21.74
N ARG A 165 28.49 0.40 22.62
CA ARG A 165 29.13 1.70 22.45
C ARG A 165 30.22 1.70 21.38
N GLU A 166 30.71 0.52 21.00
CA GLU A 166 31.69 0.37 19.92
C GLU A 166 31.00 0.28 18.55
N ASP A 167 29.70 -0.01 18.51
CA ASP A 167 28.92 -0.03 17.27
C ASP A 167 28.50 1.39 16.87
N THR A 168 29.21 1.97 15.91
CA THR A 168 28.90 3.28 15.32
C THR A 168 28.11 3.16 14.02
N SER A 169 27.57 1.98 13.69
CA SER A 169 26.82 1.82 12.44
C SER A 169 25.45 2.52 12.52
N PRO A 170 24.91 3.01 11.39
CA PRO A 170 23.63 3.73 11.38
C PRO A 170 22.44 2.91 11.90
N HIS A 171 22.54 1.58 11.88
CA HIS A 171 21.48 0.63 12.20
C HIS A 171 21.80 -0.26 13.41
N CYS A 172 22.92 -0.03 14.11
CA CYS A 172 23.43 -0.91 15.18
C CYS A 172 23.62 -2.36 14.73
N ASN A 173 24.21 -2.53 13.55
CA ASN A 173 24.50 -3.81 12.91
C ASN A 173 26.00 -4.01 12.59
N GLY A 174 26.87 -3.10 13.03
CA GLY A 174 28.31 -3.17 12.76
C GLY A 174 29.03 -4.21 13.62
N THR A 175 28.46 -4.54 14.77
CA THR A 175 29.00 -5.56 15.66
C THR A 175 28.33 -6.91 15.39
N SER A 176 29.14 -7.95 15.16
CA SER A 176 28.62 -9.31 15.00
C SER A 176 27.87 -9.71 16.26
N VAL A 177 26.73 -10.39 16.10
CA VAL A 177 25.99 -11.04 17.20
C VAL A 177 26.91 -12.12 17.77
N TYR A 178 27.88 -11.74 18.61
CA TYR A 178 28.49 -12.70 19.50
C TYR A 178 27.35 -13.22 20.35
N GLU A 179 27.09 -14.51 20.16
CA GLU A 179 26.13 -15.34 20.88
C GLU A 179 26.14 -14.92 22.35
N TYR A 180 25.22 -14.04 22.74
CA TYR A 180 24.80 -14.08 24.12
C TYR A 180 24.10 -15.43 24.22
N PRO A 181 24.64 -16.41 24.96
CA PRO A 181 23.89 -17.62 25.21
C PRO A 181 22.52 -17.15 25.72
N PRO A 182 21.41 -17.70 25.19
CA PRO A 182 20.08 -17.23 25.56
C PRO A 182 20.07 -17.11 27.08
N THR A 183 19.76 -15.91 27.58
CA THR A 183 19.60 -15.73 29.02
C THR A 183 18.53 -16.74 29.39
N ILE A 184 18.95 -17.81 30.06
CA ILE A 184 18.04 -18.87 30.47
C ILE A 184 17.05 -18.14 31.35
N SER A 185 15.86 -17.87 30.80
CA SER A 185 14.77 -17.28 31.56
C SER A 185 14.73 -18.05 32.87
N PRO A 186 14.69 -17.36 34.04
CA PRO A 186 14.64 -18.04 35.32
C PRO A 186 13.59 -19.14 35.22
N SER A 187 13.92 -20.33 35.72
CA SER A 187 13.12 -21.55 35.62
C SER A 187 11.63 -21.19 35.74
N PRO A 188 10.77 -21.74 34.85
CA PRO A 188 9.37 -21.37 34.81
C PRO A 188 8.84 -21.31 36.23
N THR A 189 8.37 -20.13 36.64
CA THR A 189 7.67 -20.02 37.92
C THR A 189 6.57 -21.05 37.83
N ILE A 190 6.66 -22.08 38.68
CA ILE A 190 5.66 -23.14 38.77
C ILE A 190 4.38 -22.42 39.16
N SER A 191 3.60 -22.04 38.16
CA SER A 191 2.28 -21.49 38.37
C SER A 191 1.52 -22.60 39.08
N PRO A 192 0.97 -22.36 40.28
CA PRO A 192 0.15 -23.34 40.96
C PRO A 192 -0.94 -23.82 39.99
N GLU A 193 -1.11 -25.13 39.97
CA GLU A 193 -2.01 -25.88 39.12
C GLU A 193 -3.38 -25.18 39.05
N PRO A 194 -3.88 -24.84 37.83
CA PRO A 194 -5.18 -24.20 37.71
C PRO A 194 -6.25 -25.12 38.32
N THR A 195 -6.80 -24.73 39.47
CA THR A 195 -7.79 -25.51 40.23
C THR A 195 -9.17 -25.55 39.55
N PHE A 196 -9.32 -24.91 38.39
CA PHE A 196 -10.59 -24.86 37.68
C PHE A 196 -10.63 -25.89 36.57
N SER A 197 -11.40 -26.95 36.81
CA SER A 197 -11.88 -27.86 35.77
C SER A 197 -12.47 -27.06 34.60
N PRO A 198 -12.19 -27.45 33.34
CA PRO A 198 -12.78 -26.80 32.18
C PRO A 198 -14.30 -26.90 32.27
N MET A 199 -14.96 -25.76 32.49
CA MET A 199 -16.40 -25.65 32.35
C MET A 199 -16.71 -25.88 30.87
N ARG A 200 -17.30 -27.04 30.58
CA ARG A 200 -17.78 -27.41 29.26
C ARG A 200 -18.79 -26.34 28.83
N ALA A 201 -18.40 -25.46 27.90
CA ALA A 201 -19.32 -24.49 27.34
C ALA A 201 -20.47 -25.26 26.69
N GLU A 202 -21.68 -25.10 27.23
CA GLU A 202 -22.89 -25.53 26.53
C GLU A 202 -22.93 -24.80 25.18
N PRO A 203 -23.30 -25.51 24.09
CA PRO A 203 -23.44 -24.88 22.79
C PRO A 203 -24.48 -23.78 22.89
N ALA A 204 -24.03 -22.53 22.69
CA ALA A 204 -24.90 -21.39 22.57
C ALA A 204 -25.94 -21.68 21.49
N PHE A 205 -27.20 -21.56 21.89
CA PHE A 205 -28.39 -21.72 21.07
C PHE A 205 -28.19 -21.22 19.65
N ALA A 206 -28.54 -22.07 18.68
CA ALA A 206 -28.69 -21.72 17.28
C ALA A 206 -29.51 -20.42 17.16
N VAL A 207 -28.83 -19.32 16.84
CA VAL A 207 -29.49 -18.09 16.42
C VAL A 207 -30.11 -18.41 15.06
N LYS A 208 -31.42 -18.62 15.09
CA LYS A 208 -32.28 -18.73 13.90
C LYS A 208 -32.09 -17.46 13.08
N GLY A 209 -31.30 -17.57 12.01
CA GLY A 209 -31.04 -16.49 11.07
C GLY A 209 -32.35 -15.88 10.58
N ARG A 210 -32.57 -14.62 10.93
CA ARG A 210 -33.60 -13.79 10.30
C ARG A 210 -33.02 -13.37 8.96
N SER A 211 -33.59 -13.92 7.89
CA SER A 211 -33.31 -13.54 6.51
C SER A 211 -33.40 -12.02 6.35
N PRO A 212 -32.37 -11.32 5.84
CA PRO A 212 -32.51 -9.93 5.47
C PRO A 212 -33.50 -9.83 4.30
N GLY A 213 -34.60 -9.12 4.56
CA GLY A 213 -35.58 -8.77 3.55
C GLY A 213 -34.90 -7.98 2.43
N SER A 214 -35.09 -8.48 1.21
CA SER A 214 -34.80 -7.77 -0.03
C SER A 214 -35.81 -6.64 -0.20
N ASP A 215 -35.58 -5.52 0.48
CA ASP A 215 -36.29 -4.27 0.18
C ASP A 215 -35.68 -3.65 -1.07
N ARG A 216 -36.25 -4.04 -2.21
CA ARG A 216 -36.14 -3.31 -3.48
C ARG A 216 -36.81 -1.95 -3.33
N GLY A 217 -36.06 -0.97 -2.83
CA GLY A 217 -36.40 0.45 -2.95
C GLY A 217 -36.26 0.88 -4.42
N ASN A 218 -37.38 0.89 -5.13
CA ASN A 218 -37.52 1.52 -6.45
C ASN A 218 -37.24 3.02 -6.34
N ASN A 219 -36.03 3.44 -6.70
CA ASN A 219 -35.67 4.86 -6.80
C ASN A 219 -36.05 5.39 -8.20
N ILE A 220 -37.34 5.74 -8.36
CA ILE A 220 -37.94 6.26 -9.60
C ILE A 220 -37.57 7.74 -9.89
N TYR A 221 -36.85 8.42 -8.99
CA TYR A 221 -36.63 9.87 -9.13
C TYR A 221 -35.45 10.28 -10.05
N LEU A 222 -34.65 9.35 -10.56
CA LEU A 222 -33.48 9.68 -11.39
C LEU A 222 -33.70 9.61 -12.92
N GLN A 223 -34.95 9.57 -13.39
CA GLN A 223 -35.27 9.55 -14.83
C GLN A 223 -35.83 10.88 -15.37
N PHE A 224 -36.15 11.86 -14.53
CA PHE A 224 -36.75 13.14 -15.00
C PHE A 224 -35.77 14.32 -15.14
N ALA A 225 -34.50 14.18 -14.74
CA ALA A 225 -33.55 15.31 -14.79
C ALA A 225 -32.83 15.49 -16.15
N CYS A 226 -32.82 14.50 -17.05
CA CYS A 226 -32.16 14.63 -18.36
C CYS A 226 -33.07 15.15 -19.49
N ALA A 227 -34.38 15.26 -19.28
CA ALA A 227 -35.30 15.72 -20.34
C ALA A 227 -35.48 17.24 -20.41
N LEU A 228 -34.99 18.00 -19.42
CA LEU A 228 -35.21 19.46 -19.34
C LEU A 228 -34.07 20.32 -19.91
N SER A 229 -32.92 19.73 -20.27
CA SER A 229 -31.78 20.48 -20.82
C SER A 229 -31.78 20.64 -22.33
N VAL A 230 -32.67 19.95 -23.06
CA VAL A 230 -32.74 20.03 -24.54
C VAL A 230 -33.69 21.14 -25.02
N ALA A 231 -34.55 21.70 -24.16
CA ALA A 231 -35.52 22.72 -24.55
C ALA A 231 -35.00 24.16 -24.55
N PHE A 232 -33.87 24.45 -23.90
CA PHE A 232 -33.35 25.84 -23.79
C PHE A 232 -32.36 26.27 -24.88
N ALA A 233 -32.03 25.39 -25.83
CA ALA A 233 -31.10 25.71 -26.93
C ALA A 233 -31.77 26.26 -28.21
N PHE A 234 -33.09 26.48 -28.22
CA PHE A 234 -33.83 26.92 -29.41
C PHE A 234 -34.53 28.29 -29.28
N LEU A 235 -34.25 29.08 -28.25
CA LEU A 235 -34.87 30.40 -28.04
C LEU A 235 -33.90 31.53 -27.68
N ALA A 236 -32.67 31.49 -28.21
CA ALA A 236 -31.77 32.65 -28.22
C ALA A 236 -31.10 32.81 -29.60
#